data_AF-A0AB35QHP0-F1
#
_entry.id   AF-A0AB35QHP0-F1
#
_cell.length_a   1.000
_cell.length_b   1.000
_cell.length_c   1.000
_cell.angle_alpha   90.00
_cell.angle_beta   90.00
_cell.angle_gamma   90.00
#
_symmetry.space_group_name_H-M   'P 1'
#
loop_
_entity.id
_entity.type
_entity.pdbx_description
1 polymer ?
#
loop_
_entity_poly.entity_id
_entity_poly.type
_entity_poly.pdbx_seq_one_letter_code
_entity_poly.pdbx_strand_id
1 'polypeptide(L)'
;MKNDIKTFTDKTNADNKEIGFQYQYYYFLYKLLNLKKGQSVGLEVRDDVHTTLKNNQQILIQLKHTVRKNASDNAVSLAELDVDLWKTLYNWANIIVDKTAGRAEKSQQIDFISRTEFHLVTNKTESKKNYFLEIIEKYKKKESTFHELRAHIVVLYEKTDNDNIKKYINFLLELDEEVQANFLEKIYLELDQDDLDILIKESIRDKMIDESRIQEVYERLDSNIRFDNFINIKNGGKVEINFDDFYKRYRNIFSTARTPLQLSKSFQPVLPDDLFSQNFIKQLINIQAMKVNDMEKAIKYTSQRLKIIRFLDEWLQNGEIIYDEINDFHSDVTNKWENEFEHWCESCHDMDIVKNARELLRNLRIIEFTIANNKLNTELSNGELYHLSNENLIGWHRDWNK
;
A
#
# COMPACT_ATOMS: atom_id res chain seq x y z
N MET A 1 -28.62 28.25 21.65
CA MET A 1 -29.14 27.27 20.68
C MET A 1 -29.90 28.04 19.61
N LYS A 2 -29.32 28.20 18.41
CA LYS A 2 -30.09 28.68 17.25
C LYS A 2 -30.87 27.47 16.73
N ASN A 3 -32.20 27.54 16.78
CA ASN A 3 -33.05 26.64 16.01
C ASN A 3 -32.87 27.04 14.54
N ASP A 4 -31.90 26.42 13.86
CA ASP A 4 -31.79 26.58 12.41
C ASP A 4 -32.99 25.88 11.77
N ILE A 5 -33.95 26.70 11.35
CA ILE A 5 -35.10 26.28 10.54
C ILE A 5 -34.52 25.79 9.21
N LYS A 6 -34.34 24.47 9.08
CA LYS A 6 -33.94 23.85 7.83
C LYS A 6 -34.96 24.19 6.74
N THR A 7 -34.48 24.72 5.62
CA THR A 7 -35.30 25.00 4.44
C THR A 7 -35.86 23.69 3.87
N PHE A 8 -36.86 23.78 2.99
CA PHE A 8 -37.36 22.59 2.30
C PHE A 8 -36.26 21.90 1.48
N THR A 9 -35.38 22.69 0.85
CA THR A 9 -34.19 22.20 0.14
C THR A 9 -33.24 21.43 1.08
N ASP A 10 -32.99 21.94 2.29
CA ASP A 10 -32.14 21.26 3.29
C ASP A 10 -32.75 19.93 3.80
N LYS A 11 -34.07 19.77 3.68
CA LYS A 11 -34.76 18.52 4.03
C LYS A 11 -34.73 17.50 2.89
N THR A 12 -34.62 17.95 1.66
CA THR A 12 -34.48 17.09 0.47
C THR A 12 -33.03 16.83 0.09
N ASN A 13 -32.08 17.54 0.70
CA ASN A 13 -30.67 17.42 0.36
C ASN A 13 -30.08 16.05 0.81
N ALA A 14 -29.31 15.42 -0.06
CA ALA A 14 -28.83 14.05 0.12
C ALA A 14 -27.45 13.97 0.79
N ASP A 15 -26.83 15.10 1.13
CA ASP A 15 -25.45 15.20 1.63
C ASP A 15 -25.13 14.22 2.78
N ASN A 16 -26.05 14.06 3.73
CA ASN A 16 -25.87 13.14 4.86
C ASN A 16 -25.89 11.66 4.46
N LYS A 17 -26.58 11.31 3.37
CA LYS A 17 -26.58 9.94 2.83
C LYS A 17 -25.34 9.72 1.98
N GLU A 18 -24.98 10.72 1.17
CA GLU A 18 -23.81 10.68 0.31
C GLU A 18 -22.52 10.44 1.12
N ILE A 19 -22.31 11.18 2.22
CA ILE A 19 -21.14 10.96 3.07
C ILE A 19 -21.08 9.53 3.63
N GLY A 20 -22.24 8.92 3.92
CA GLY A 20 -22.33 7.52 4.34
C GLY A 20 -21.82 6.56 3.25
N PHE A 21 -22.29 6.73 2.01
CA PHE A 21 -21.82 5.92 0.88
C PHE A 21 -20.33 6.12 0.57
N GLN A 22 -19.83 7.35 0.68
CA GLN A 22 -18.41 7.64 0.52
C GLN A 22 -17.57 6.95 1.61
N TYR A 23 -18.02 7.02 2.87
CA TYR A 23 -17.35 6.38 4.00
C TYR A 23 -17.29 4.84 3.84
N GLN A 24 -18.39 4.22 3.40
CA GLN A 24 -18.43 2.78 3.08
C GLN A 24 -17.42 2.42 1.99
N TYR A 25 -17.38 3.20 0.91
CA TYR A 25 -16.45 2.98 -0.18
C TYR A 25 -14.98 3.14 0.27
N TYR A 26 -14.64 4.16 1.05
CA TYR A 26 -13.25 4.35 1.50
C TYR A 26 -12.81 3.25 2.44
N TYR A 27 -13.69 2.75 3.31
CA TYR A 27 -13.39 1.60 4.14
C TYR A 27 -13.24 0.31 3.31
N PHE A 28 -14.06 0.14 2.26
CA PHE A 28 -13.88 -0.91 1.27
C PHE A 28 -12.50 -0.84 0.59
N LEU A 29 -12.07 0.35 0.15
CA LEU A 29 -10.74 0.56 -0.43
C LEU A 29 -9.62 0.23 0.57
N TYR A 30 -9.76 0.64 1.83
CA TYR A 30 -8.85 0.29 2.91
C TYR A 30 -8.74 -1.24 3.09
N LYS A 31 -9.86 -1.96 3.10
CA LYS A 31 -9.85 -3.43 3.19
C LYS A 31 -9.27 -4.09 1.95
N LEU A 32 -9.52 -3.57 0.75
CA LEU A 32 -8.90 -4.05 -0.50
C LEU A 32 -7.37 -3.97 -0.45
N LEU A 33 -6.81 -2.85 0.00
CA LEU A 33 -5.36 -2.67 0.13
C LEU A 33 -4.72 -3.66 1.11
N ASN A 34 -5.50 -4.14 2.07
CA ASN A 34 -5.07 -5.07 3.13
C ASN A 34 -5.40 -6.54 2.86
N LEU A 35 -6.02 -6.85 1.71
CA LEU A 35 -6.30 -8.22 1.29
C LEU A 35 -5.06 -9.11 1.30
N LYS A 36 -5.24 -10.34 1.79
CA LYS A 36 -4.25 -11.43 1.70
C LYS A 36 -4.73 -12.50 0.71
N LYS A 37 -3.81 -13.35 0.25
CA LYS A 37 -4.14 -14.43 -0.67
C LYS A 37 -5.23 -15.35 -0.11
N GLY A 38 -6.23 -15.65 -0.93
CA GLY A 38 -7.40 -16.45 -0.54
C GLY A 38 -8.48 -15.66 0.21
N GLN A 39 -8.38 -14.34 0.28
CA GLN A 39 -9.42 -13.46 0.83
C GLN A 39 -10.15 -12.70 -0.28
N SER A 40 -11.38 -12.26 0.01
CA SER A 40 -12.14 -11.30 -0.80
C SER A 40 -12.76 -10.21 0.05
N VAL A 41 -13.02 -9.06 -0.56
CA VAL A 41 -13.80 -7.97 0.04
C VAL A 41 -14.91 -7.60 -0.94
N GLY A 42 -16.11 -7.32 -0.45
CA GLY A 42 -17.16 -6.74 -1.27
C GLY A 42 -17.87 -5.56 -0.63
N LEU A 43 -18.46 -4.74 -1.48
CA LEU A 43 -19.16 -3.49 -1.18
C LEU A 43 -20.64 -3.67 -1.54
N GLU A 44 -21.55 -3.46 -0.57
CA GLU A 44 -23.00 -3.57 -0.76
C GLU A 44 -23.45 -4.94 -1.30
N VAL A 45 -22.88 -6.02 -0.74
CA VAL A 45 -23.18 -7.41 -1.16
C VAL A 45 -23.82 -8.24 -0.06
N ARG A 46 -23.13 -8.35 1.09
CA ARG A 46 -23.61 -9.11 2.27
C ARG A 46 -23.92 -8.18 3.46
N ASP A 47 -23.24 -7.04 3.49
CA ASP A 47 -23.44 -5.87 4.34
C ASP A 47 -22.86 -4.66 3.58
N ASP A 48 -22.78 -3.48 4.20
CA ASP A 48 -22.15 -2.28 3.62
C ASP A 48 -20.76 -2.64 3.06
N VAL A 49 -19.92 -3.30 3.87
CA VAL A 49 -18.69 -3.96 3.45
C VAL A 49 -18.65 -5.36 4.05
N HIS A 50 -18.06 -6.32 3.36
CA HIS A 50 -17.77 -7.62 3.96
C HIS A 50 -16.42 -8.15 3.51
N THR A 51 -15.81 -9.01 4.33
CA THR A 51 -14.58 -9.74 4.00
C THR A 51 -14.84 -11.23 4.10
N THR A 52 -14.36 -12.02 3.13
CA THR A 52 -14.30 -13.48 3.23
C THR A 52 -12.85 -13.90 3.45
N LEU A 53 -12.60 -14.73 4.47
CA LEU A 53 -11.29 -15.25 4.83
C LEU A 53 -11.05 -16.65 4.24
N LYS A 54 -9.78 -17.10 4.25
CA LYS A 54 -9.33 -18.34 3.61
C LYS A 54 -10.03 -19.62 4.09
N ASN A 55 -10.63 -19.60 5.29
CA ASN A 55 -11.35 -20.72 5.91
C ASN A 55 -12.88 -20.58 5.83
N ASN A 56 -13.39 -19.75 4.89
CA ASN A 56 -14.81 -19.39 4.77
C ASN A 56 -15.39 -18.70 6.02
N GLN A 57 -14.56 -18.19 6.93
CA GLN A 57 -15.03 -17.20 7.88
C GLN A 57 -15.34 -15.91 7.12
N GLN A 58 -16.39 -15.22 7.55
CA GLN A 58 -16.79 -13.95 6.99
C GLN A 58 -16.87 -12.90 8.08
N ILE A 59 -16.56 -11.67 7.69
CA ILE A 59 -16.69 -10.49 8.52
C ILE A 59 -17.73 -9.60 7.83
N LEU A 60 -18.88 -9.41 8.47
CA LEU A 60 -19.91 -8.48 8.02
C LEU A 60 -19.66 -7.14 8.70
N ILE A 61 -19.53 -6.08 7.91
CA ILE A 61 -19.09 -4.78 8.39
C ILE A 61 -20.16 -3.76 8.04
N GLN A 62 -20.86 -3.29 9.07
CA GLN A 62 -21.80 -2.20 8.96
C GLN A 62 -21.08 -0.90 9.29
N LEU A 63 -21.16 0.08 8.39
CA LEU A 63 -20.52 1.38 8.56
C LEU A 63 -21.54 2.45 8.91
N LYS A 64 -21.19 3.32 9.86
CA LYS A 64 -21.99 4.47 10.26
C LYS A 64 -21.11 5.70 10.39
N HIS A 65 -21.49 6.77 9.72
CA HIS A 65 -20.79 8.05 9.80
C HIS A 65 -21.73 9.11 10.37
N THR A 66 -21.24 9.89 11.32
CA THR A 66 -21.94 11.06 11.86
C THR A 66 -21.20 12.34 11.49
N VAL A 67 -21.96 13.36 11.09
CA VAL A 67 -21.46 14.75 10.97
C VAL A 67 -21.75 15.57 12.23
N ARG A 68 -22.47 14.98 13.20
CA ARG A 68 -22.76 15.66 14.47
C ARG A 68 -21.52 15.69 15.33
N LYS A 69 -21.20 16.88 15.82
CA LYS A 69 -20.08 17.13 16.72
C LYS A 69 -20.54 17.42 18.14
N ASN A 70 -19.69 17.09 19.11
CA ASN A 70 -19.84 17.47 20.51
C ASN A 70 -19.30 18.89 20.76
N ALA A 71 -19.34 19.36 22.01
CA ALA A 71 -18.89 20.70 22.38
C ALA A 71 -17.38 20.93 22.17
N SER A 72 -16.60 19.86 22.03
CA SER A 72 -15.14 19.87 21.78
C SER A 72 -14.80 19.68 20.30
N ASP A 73 -15.77 19.83 19.39
CA ASP A 73 -15.62 19.68 17.93
C ASP A 73 -15.22 18.27 17.44
N ASN A 74 -15.26 17.27 18.33
CA ASN A 74 -15.11 15.85 17.97
C ASN A 74 -16.47 15.25 17.61
N ALA A 75 -16.49 14.12 16.91
CA ALA A 75 -17.72 13.38 16.66
C ALA A 75 -18.47 13.06 17.96
N VAL A 76 -19.81 13.09 17.90
CA VAL A 76 -20.63 12.68 19.05
C VAL A 76 -20.33 11.24 19.43
N SER A 77 -20.34 10.97 20.73
CA SER A 77 -20.09 9.63 21.25
C SER A 77 -21.24 8.67 20.96
N LEU A 78 -20.96 7.38 20.80
CA LEU A 78 -21.97 6.34 20.62
C LEU A 78 -22.73 6.10 21.93
N ALA A 79 -24.01 6.48 21.97
CA ALA A 79 -24.87 6.32 23.15
C ALA A 79 -25.46 4.90 23.27
N GLU A 80 -25.86 4.48 24.48
CA GLU A 80 -26.49 3.16 24.70
C GLU A 80 -27.78 2.98 23.90
N LEU A 81 -28.57 4.04 23.79
CA LEU A 81 -29.83 4.07 23.03
C LEU A 81 -29.64 4.75 21.67
N ASP A 82 -28.47 4.59 21.06
CA ASP A 82 -28.24 5.06 19.69
C ASP A 82 -29.07 4.24 18.70
N VAL A 83 -29.87 4.92 17.88
CA VAL A 83 -30.79 4.26 16.94
C VAL A 83 -30.04 3.46 15.87
N ASP A 84 -28.86 3.92 15.45
CA ASP A 84 -28.08 3.24 14.43
C ASP A 84 -27.45 1.95 14.98
N LEU A 85 -27.04 1.96 16.25
CA LEU A 85 -26.58 0.75 16.96
C LEU A 85 -27.66 -0.32 16.96
N TRP A 86 -28.83 -0.01 17.52
CA TRP A 86 -29.91 -1.00 17.64
C TRP A 86 -30.46 -1.46 16.30
N LYS A 87 -30.55 -0.55 15.31
CA LYS A 87 -30.94 -0.92 13.95
C LYS A 87 -29.92 -1.87 13.31
N THR A 88 -28.62 -1.66 13.54
CA THR A 88 -27.56 -2.55 13.05
C THR A 88 -27.69 -3.94 13.66
N LEU A 89 -27.84 -4.04 14.99
CA LEU A 89 -28.05 -5.32 15.67
C LEU A 89 -29.32 -6.03 15.19
N TYR A 90 -30.40 -5.28 14.98
CA TYR A 90 -31.64 -5.79 14.41
C TYR A 90 -31.44 -6.34 12.99
N ASN A 91 -30.72 -5.63 12.13
CA ASN A 91 -30.46 -6.09 10.76
C ASN A 91 -29.65 -7.39 10.75
N TRP A 92 -28.58 -7.46 11.55
CA TRP A 92 -27.79 -8.69 11.68
C TRP A 92 -28.59 -9.85 12.27
N ALA A 93 -29.44 -9.60 13.27
CA ALA A 93 -30.36 -10.60 13.80
C ALA A 93 -31.30 -11.13 12.70
N ASN A 94 -31.81 -10.26 11.82
CA ASN A 94 -32.62 -10.67 10.66
C ASN A 94 -31.81 -11.51 9.66
N ILE A 95 -30.55 -11.15 9.40
CA ILE A 95 -29.66 -11.95 8.55
C ILE A 95 -29.47 -13.34 9.15
N ILE A 96 -29.25 -13.45 10.46
CA ILE A 96 -29.05 -14.73 11.15
C ILE A 96 -30.27 -15.65 10.96
N VAL A 97 -31.49 -15.15 11.14
CA VAL A 97 -32.72 -15.95 11.08
C VAL A 97 -33.37 -16.01 9.69
N ASP A 98 -32.66 -15.58 8.65
CA ASP A 98 -33.18 -15.51 7.29
C ASP A 98 -33.43 -16.92 6.70
N LYS A 99 -34.70 -17.30 6.69
CA LYS A 99 -35.20 -18.57 6.14
C LYS A 99 -34.93 -18.69 4.64
N THR A 100 -34.97 -17.58 3.90
CA THR A 100 -34.76 -17.59 2.45
C THR A 100 -33.31 -17.87 2.08
N ALA A 101 -32.39 -17.51 2.98
CA ALA A 101 -30.97 -17.85 2.89
C ALA A 101 -30.62 -19.18 3.59
N GLY A 102 -31.61 -20.02 3.88
CA GLY A 102 -31.44 -21.38 4.39
C GLY A 102 -31.18 -21.49 5.89
N ARG A 103 -31.58 -20.50 6.70
CA ARG A 103 -31.38 -20.46 8.17
C ARG A 103 -32.68 -20.53 8.95
N ALA A 104 -33.55 -21.47 8.56
CA ALA A 104 -34.86 -21.65 9.19
C ALA A 104 -34.77 -22.29 10.57
N GLU A 105 -33.80 -23.17 10.78
CA GLU A 105 -33.60 -23.93 12.02
C GLU A 105 -32.44 -23.38 12.85
N LYS A 106 -32.53 -23.55 14.17
CA LYS A 106 -31.52 -23.10 15.14
C LYS A 106 -30.11 -23.57 14.80
N SER A 107 -29.94 -24.83 14.41
CA SER A 107 -28.62 -25.38 14.06
C SER A 107 -27.95 -24.66 12.88
N GLN A 108 -28.74 -24.22 11.88
CA GLN A 108 -28.25 -23.46 10.73
C GLN A 108 -27.87 -22.03 11.12
N GLN A 109 -28.60 -21.43 12.05
CA GLN A 109 -28.33 -20.10 12.60
C GLN A 109 -27.01 -20.11 13.40
N ILE A 110 -26.82 -21.10 14.28
CA ILE A 110 -25.58 -21.29 15.05
C ILE A 110 -24.39 -21.56 14.12
N ASP A 111 -24.56 -22.44 13.13
CA ASP A 111 -23.51 -22.73 12.14
C ASP A 111 -23.08 -21.47 11.37
N PHE A 112 -24.03 -20.62 10.95
CA PHE A 112 -23.74 -19.32 10.35
C PHE A 112 -22.97 -18.39 11.29
N ILE A 113 -23.44 -18.23 12.53
CA ILE A 113 -22.79 -17.36 13.52
C ILE A 113 -21.36 -17.85 13.83
N SER A 114 -21.14 -19.17 13.90
CA SER A 114 -19.83 -19.75 14.21
C SER A 114 -18.73 -19.33 13.22
N ARG A 115 -19.12 -18.99 11.99
CA ARG A 115 -18.25 -18.55 10.89
C ARG A 115 -18.34 -17.06 10.60
N THR A 116 -19.06 -16.29 11.41
CA THR A 116 -19.36 -14.87 11.12
C THR A 116 -18.95 -13.97 12.28
N GLU A 117 -18.22 -12.92 11.96
CA GLU A 117 -17.97 -11.78 12.84
C GLU A 117 -18.80 -10.58 12.36
N PHE A 118 -19.35 -9.80 13.29
CA PHE A 118 -20.22 -8.67 13.00
C PHE A 118 -19.61 -7.37 13.50
N HIS A 119 -19.09 -6.54 12.61
CA HIS A 119 -18.32 -5.35 12.94
C HIS A 119 -19.14 -4.09 12.70
N LEU A 120 -19.35 -3.29 13.74
CA LEU A 120 -19.90 -1.95 13.61
C LEU A 120 -18.74 -0.96 13.61
N VAL A 121 -18.50 -0.35 12.46
CA VAL A 121 -17.44 0.64 12.24
C VAL A 121 -18.07 2.02 12.21
N THR A 122 -17.55 2.95 13.02
CA THR A 122 -18.10 4.29 13.11
C THR A 122 -17.07 5.33 13.52
N ASN A 123 -17.23 6.56 13.01
CA ASN A 123 -16.44 7.71 13.47
C ASN A 123 -16.96 8.32 14.80
N LYS A 124 -18.10 7.82 15.32
CA LYS A 124 -18.56 8.16 16.67
C LYS A 124 -17.51 7.76 17.71
N THR A 125 -17.33 8.62 18.71
CA THR A 125 -16.36 8.41 19.79
C THR A 125 -16.84 7.42 20.84
N GLU A 126 -15.91 6.77 21.54
CA GLU A 126 -16.26 5.95 22.70
C GLU A 126 -16.88 6.80 23.83
N SER A 127 -17.96 6.28 24.42
CA SER A 127 -18.56 6.85 25.63
C SER A 127 -18.28 5.96 26.83
N LYS A 128 -17.54 6.49 27.82
CA LYS A 128 -17.37 5.83 29.14
C LYS A 128 -18.69 5.60 29.90
N LYS A 129 -19.80 6.17 29.40
CA LYS A 129 -21.14 6.00 29.96
C LYS A 129 -21.96 4.96 29.22
N ASN A 130 -21.40 4.30 28.20
CA ASN A 130 -22.11 3.28 27.44
C ASN A 130 -21.92 1.90 28.10
N TYR A 131 -22.75 1.61 29.10
CA TYR A 131 -22.65 0.37 29.85
C TYR A 131 -22.96 -0.88 29.01
N PHE A 132 -23.80 -0.75 27.97
CA PHE A 132 -24.04 -1.84 27.02
C PHE A 132 -22.74 -2.29 26.31
N LEU A 133 -21.89 -1.35 25.88
CA LEU A 133 -20.60 -1.70 25.28
C LEU A 133 -19.62 -2.29 26.31
N GLU A 134 -19.65 -1.80 27.55
CA GLU A 134 -18.81 -2.37 28.61
C GLU A 134 -19.20 -3.82 28.91
N ILE A 135 -20.49 -4.09 29.08
CA ILE A 135 -20.98 -5.41 29.46
C ILE A 135 -20.89 -6.44 28.33
N ILE A 136 -20.98 -6.02 27.05
CA ILE A 136 -20.73 -6.94 25.91
C ILE A 136 -19.25 -7.34 25.82
N GLU A 137 -18.31 -6.43 26.10
CA GLU A 137 -16.88 -6.76 26.15
C GLU A 137 -16.55 -7.67 27.34
N LYS A 138 -17.13 -7.41 28.51
CA LYS A 138 -17.03 -8.32 29.66
C LYS A 138 -17.57 -9.71 29.35
N TYR A 139 -18.68 -9.80 28.61
CA TYR A 139 -19.28 -11.08 28.24
C TYR A 139 -18.35 -11.89 27.33
N LYS A 140 -17.72 -11.25 26.34
CA LYS A 140 -16.71 -11.90 25.47
C LYS A 140 -15.51 -12.40 26.25
N LYS A 141 -15.05 -11.61 27.24
CA LYS A 141 -13.93 -11.97 28.13
C LYS A 141 -14.31 -12.99 29.21
N LYS A 142 -15.57 -13.42 29.27
CA LYS A 142 -16.12 -14.32 30.30
C LYS A 142 -16.04 -13.73 31.73
N GLU A 143 -16.02 -12.40 31.83
CA GLU A 143 -16.09 -11.63 33.07
C GLU A 143 -17.54 -11.31 33.48
N SER A 144 -18.49 -11.45 32.56
CA SER A 144 -19.93 -11.41 32.81
C SER A 144 -20.63 -12.59 32.14
N THR A 145 -21.83 -12.90 32.63
CA THR A 145 -22.68 -13.94 32.08
C THR A 145 -23.59 -13.41 30.97
N PHE A 146 -24.06 -14.31 30.11
CA PHE A 146 -25.09 -13.98 29.13
C PHE A 146 -26.36 -13.42 29.81
N HIS A 147 -26.74 -13.95 30.97
CA HIS A 147 -27.92 -13.49 31.69
C HIS A 147 -27.80 -12.04 32.17
N GLU A 148 -26.63 -11.63 32.65
CA GLU A 148 -26.35 -10.23 33.04
C GLU A 148 -26.41 -9.28 31.83
N LEU A 149 -25.76 -9.66 30.71
CA LEU A 149 -25.84 -8.90 29.46
C LEU A 149 -27.28 -8.76 28.99
N ARG A 150 -28.04 -9.85 28.95
CA ARG A 150 -29.44 -9.86 28.52
C ARG A 150 -30.34 -9.04 29.46
N ALA A 151 -30.12 -9.11 30.77
CA ALA A 151 -30.85 -8.32 31.75
C ALA A 151 -30.65 -6.81 31.50
N HIS A 152 -29.44 -6.38 31.16
CA HIS A 152 -29.19 -4.98 30.79
C HIS A 152 -29.91 -4.56 29.50
N ILE A 153 -29.96 -5.44 28.48
CA ILE A 153 -30.73 -5.18 27.25
C ILE A 153 -32.23 -4.98 27.58
N VAL A 154 -32.79 -5.76 28.50
CA VAL A 154 -34.19 -5.58 28.98
C VAL A 154 -34.37 -4.23 29.68
N VAL A 155 -33.41 -3.80 30.51
CA VAL A 155 -33.44 -2.46 31.13
C VAL A 155 -33.47 -1.37 30.05
N LEU A 156 -32.69 -1.51 28.98
CA LEU A 156 -32.68 -0.55 27.87
C LEU A 156 -34.00 -0.54 27.08
N TYR A 157 -34.63 -1.70 26.90
CA TYR A 157 -35.96 -1.81 26.30
C TYR A 157 -37.01 -1.02 27.09
N GLU A 158 -37.05 -1.21 28.41
CA GLU A 158 -38.01 -0.52 29.29
C GLU A 158 -37.74 0.99 29.39
N LYS A 159 -36.46 1.39 29.30
CA LYS A 159 -36.02 2.79 29.45
C LYS A 159 -36.31 3.66 28.22
N THR A 160 -36.37 3.09 27.02
CA THR A 160 -36.47 3.89 25.79
C THR A 160 -37.92 4.23 25.43
N ASP A 161 -38.20 5.49 25.11
CA ASP A 161 -39.49 5.93 24.58
C ASP A 161 -39.53 5.93 23.04
N ASN A 162 -38.43 5.53 22.38
CA ASN A 162 -38.37 5.50 20.93
C ASN A 162 -38.89 4.16 20.40
N ASP A 163 -40.04 4.20 19.72
CA ASP A 163 -40.71 3.01 19.17
C ASP A 163 -39.81 2.17 18.24
N ASN A 164 -38.94 2.80 17.45
CA ASN A 164 -38.01 2.07 16.59
C ASN A 164 -36.97 1.31 17.42
N ILE A 165 -36.39 1.95 18.43
CA ILE A 165 -35.42 1.30 19.33
C ILE A 165 -36.10 0.16 20.09
N LYS A 166 -37.30 0.39 20.63
CA LYS A 166 -38.10 -0.66 21.28
C LYS A 166 -38.32 -1.85 20.36
N LYS A 167 -38.76 -1.62 19.12
CA LYS A 167 -38.93 -2.67 18.10
C LYS A 167 -37.64 -3.46 17.87
N TYR A 168 -36.51 -2.77 17.70
CA TYR A 168 -35.23 -3.40 17.41
C TYR A 168 -34.73 -4.25 18.59
N ILE A 169 -34.81 -3.72 19.81
CA ILE A 169 -34.44 -4.45 21.02
C ILE A 169 -35.36 -5.66 21.22
N ASN A 170 -36.68 -5.48 21.07
CA ASN A 170 -37.64 -6.57 21.23
C ASN A 170 -37.33 -7.75 20.31
N PHE A 171 -37.07 -7.48 19.03
CA PHE A 171 -36.70 -8.52 18.06
C PHE A 171 -35.45 -9.29 18.49
N LEU A 172 -34.44 -8.60 19.02
CA LEU A 172 -33.23 -9.24 19.54
C LEU A 172 -33.53 -10.11 20.76
N LEU A 173 -34.44 -9.67 21.65
CA LEU A 173 -34.85 -10.39 22.85
C LEU A 173 -35.72 -11.62 22.56
N GLU A 174 -36.38 -11.66 21.40
CA GLU A 174 -37.23 -12.77 20.92
C GLU A 174 -36.45 -13.90 20.22
N LEU A 175 -35.15 -13.71 19.95
CA LEU A 175 -34.30 -14.77 19.42
C LEU A 175 -34.20 -15.94 20.41
N ASP A 176 -33.92 -17.14 19.88
CA ASP A 176 -33.52 -18.28 20.72
C ASP A 176 -32.33 -17.91 21.60
N GLU A 177 -32.34 -18.36 22.85
CA GLU A 177 -31.37 -17.96 23.87
C GLU A 177 -29.92 -18.26 23.46
N GLU A 178 -29.67 -19.43 22.86
CA GLU A 178 -28.34 -19.83 22.42
C GLU A 178 -27.91 -19.05 21.17
N VAL A 179 -28.84 -18.77 20.26
CA VAL A 179 -28.59 -17.93 19.08
C VAL A 179 -28.24 -16.51 19.50
N GLN A 180 -28.98 -15.95 20.45
CA GLN A 180 -28.72 -14.62 21.02
C GLN A 180 -27.34 -14.56 21.69
N ALA A 181 -27.01 -15.56 22.53
CA ALA A 181 -25.72 -15.66 23.20
C ALA A 181 -24.55 -15.70 22.21
N ASN A 182 -24.59 -16.62 21.23
CA ASN A 182 -23.56 -16.75 20.22
C ASN A 182 -23.44 -15.49 19.35
N PHE A 183 -24.56 -14.87 18.99
CA PHE A 183 -24.54 -13.63 18.20
C PHE A 183 -23.88 -12.48 18.97
N LEU A 184 -24.27 -12.25 20.22
CA LEU A 184 -23.72 -11.16 21.03
C LEU A 184 -22.22 -11.34 21.31
N GLU A 185 -21.74 -12.58 21.38
CA GLU A 185 -20.31 -12.88 21.50
C GLU A 185 -19.52 -12.53 20.23
N LYS A 186 -20.17 -12.49 19.06
CA LYS A 186 -19.55 -12.24 17.74
C LYS A 186 -19.66 -10.80 17.23
N ILE A 187 -20.19 -9.88 18.03
CA ILE A 187 -20.21 -8.46 17.70
C ILE A 187 -18.84 -7.85 17.97
N TYR A 188 -18.38 -6.91 17.14
CA TYR A 188 -17.16 -6.14 17.33
C TYR A 188 -17.43 -4.68 17.00
N LEU A 189 -16.77 -3.77 17.71
CA LEU A 189 -16.96 -2.34 17.57
C LEU A 189 -15.63 -1.68 17.25
N GLU A 190 -15.60 -0.98 16.13
CA GLU A 190 -14.47 -0.16 15.69
C GLU A 190 -14.93 1.30 15.76
N LEU A 191 -14.71 1.93 16.91
CA LEU A 191 -15.06 3.32 17.16
C LEU A 191 -13.92 4.25 16.74
N ASP A 192 -14.20 5.56 16.72
CA ASP A 192 -13.21 6.60 16.43
C ASP A 192 -12.52 6.44 15.05
N GLN A 193 -13.22 5.84 14.09
CA GLN A 193 -12.68 5.61 12.74
C GLN A 193 -12.98 6.77 11.78
N ASP A 194 -12.34 7.93 11.96
CA ASP A 194 -12.54 9.11 11.08
C ASP A 194 -11.42 9.27 10.04
N ASP A 195 -10.23 8.73 10.32
CA ASP A 195 -9.00 8.96 9.54
C ASP A 195 -8.76 7.95 8.40
N LEU A 196 -9.80 7.59 7.64
CA LEU A 196 -9.67 6.60 6.55
C LEU A 196 -8.65 7.00 5.48
N ASP A 197 -8.52 8.30 5.18
CA ASP A 197 -7.51 8.81 4.23
C ASP A 197 -6.08 8.43 4.69
N ILE A 198 -5.79 8.60 5.97
CA ILE A 198 -4.49 8.25 6.56
C ILE A 198 -4.28 6.73 6.48
N LEU A 199 -5.26 5.94 6.92
CA LEU A 199 -5.17 4.47 6.91
C LEU A 199 -4.97 3.90 5.49
N ILE A 200 -5.62 4.48 4.49
CA ILE A 200 -5.44 4.12 3.08
C ILE A 200 -4.02 4.46 2.61
N LYS A 201 -3.54 5.67 2.91
CA LYS A 201 -2.19 6.13 2.53
C LYS A 201 -1.08 5.31 3.19
N GLU A 202 -1.25 4.96 4.46
CA GLU A 202 -0.36 4.03 5.17
C GLU A 202 -0.38 2.65 4.53
N SER A 203 -1.56 2.12 4.18
CA SER A 203 -1.67 0.84 3.50
C SER A 203 -1.02 0.82 2.11
N ILE A 204 -0.95 1.97 1.43
CA ILE A 204 -0.20 2.15 0.18
C ILE A 204 1.31 2.19 0.45
N ARG A 205 1.76 2.92 1.48
CA ARG A 205 3.16 2.96 1.93
C ARG A 205 3.71 1.56 2.21
N ASP A 206 2.92 0.73 2.88
CA ASP A 206 3.22 -0.67 3.19
C ASP A 206 3.45 -1.56 1.95
N LYS A 207 3.15 -1.07 0.75
CA LYS A 207 3.46 -1.72 -0.54
C LYS A 207 4.79 -1.27 -1.15
N MET A 208 5.67 -0.67 -0.34
CA MET A 208 6.98 -0.14 -0.74
C MET A 208 6.82 0.99 -1.78
N ILE A 209 5.93 1.93 -1.47
CA ILE A 209 5.74 3.15 -2.26
C ILE A 209 6.39 4.31 -1.51
N ASP A 210 7.22 5.07 -2.22
CA ASP A 210 7.85 6.28 -1.70
C ASP A 210 6.81 7.33 -1.27
N GLU A 211 7.07 8.04 -0.17
CA GLU A 211 6.15 9.03 0.39
C GLU A 211 5.68 10.06 -0.64
N SER A 212 6.58 10.50 -1.54
CA SER A 212 6.26 11.51 -2.56
C SER A 212 5.28 11.01 -3.63
N ARG A 213 5.07 9.70 -3.75
CA ARG A 213 4.21 9.06 -4.77
C ARG A 213 2.93 8.47 -4.20
N ILE A 214 2.76 8.45 -2.87
CA ILE A 214 1.56 7.90 -2.21
C ILE A 214 0.28 8.56 -2.74
N GLN A 215 0.26 9.89 -2.87
CA GLN A 215 -0.92 10.63 -3.32
C GLN A 215 -1.32 10.25 -4.76
N GLU A 216 -0.35 10.12 -5.66
CA GLU A 216 -0.63 9.70 -7.05
C GLU A 216 -1.19 8.27 -7.09
N VAL A 217 -0.62 7.34 -6.31
CA VAL A 217 -1.11 5.96 -6.24
C VAL A 217 -2.53 5.93 -5.72
N TYR A 218 -2.82 6.68 -4.66
CA TYR A 218 -4.15 6.80 -4.08
C TYR A 218 -5.17 7.29 -5.11
N GLU A 219 -4.91 8.42 -5.78
CA GLU A 219 -5.82 9.02 -6.77
C GLU A 219 -6.09 8.08 -7.96
N ARG A 220 -5.04 7.41 -8.44
CA ARG A 220 -5.17 6.45 -9.55
C ARG A 220 -5.94 5.20 -9.12
N LEU A 221 -5.68 4.65 -7.94
CA LEU A 221 -6.43 3.50 -7.43
C LEU A 221 -7.90 3.86 -7.23
N ASP A 222 -8.18 4.96 -6.54
CA ASP A 222 -9.53 5.42 -6.26
C ASP A 222 -10.35 5.58 -7.54
N SER A 223 -9.81 6.34 -8.50
CA SER A 223 -10.48 6.60 -9.77
C SER A 223 -10.78 5.32 -10.55
N ASN A 224 -9.83 4.39 -10.63
CA ASN A 224 -10.00 3.15 -11.39
C ASN A 224 -11.00 2.21 -10.70
N ILE A 225 -10.92 2.03 -9.38
CA ILE A 225 -11.82 1.15 -8.64
C ILE A 225 -13.25 1.68 -8.65
N ARG A 226 -13.47 3.00 -8.49
CA ARG A 226 -14.81 3.59 -8.61
C ARG A 226 -15.40 3.39 -9.99
N PHE A 227 -14.62 3.64 -11.04
CA PHE A 227 -15.09 3.45 -12.41
C PHE A 227 -15.46 2.00 -12.68
N ASP A 228 -14.62 1.08 -12.24
CA ASP A 228 -14.86 -0.35 -12.36
C ASP A 228 -16.12 -0.81 -11.61
N ASN A 229 -16.30 -0.33 -10.38
CA ASN A 229 -17.49 -0.58 -9.58
C ASN A 229 -18.75 -0.05 -10.27
N PHE A 230 -18.70 1.17 -10.81
CA PHE A 230 -19.79 1.78 -11.57
C PHE A 230 -20.19 0.93 -12.77
N ILE A 231 -19.23 0.51 -13.59
CA ILE A 231 -19.50 -0.34 -14.77
C ILE A 231 -20.09 -1.68 -14.35
N ASN A 232 -19.55 -2.31 -13.31
CA ASN A 232 -20.02 -3.60 -12.82
C ASN A 232 -21.47 -3.51 -12.30
N ILE A 233 -21.77 -2.51 -11.47
CA ILE A 233 -23.12 -2.27 -10.93
C ILE A 233 -24.10 -1.98 -12.07
N LYS A 234 -23.71 -1.13 -13.03
CA LYS A 234 -24.53 -0.81 -14.21
C LYS A 234 -24.92 -2.06 -15.01
N ASN A 235 -24.05 -3.07 -15.03
CA ASN A 235 -24.27 -4.35 -15.70
C ASN A 235 -25.00 -5.39 -14.82
N GLY A 236 -25.48 -5.01 -13.63
CA GLY A 236 -26.17 -5.91 -12.69
C GLY A 236 -25.23 -6.83 -11.90
N GLY A 237 -23.91 -6.56 -11.94
CA GLY A 237 -22.90 -7.30 -11.18
C GLY A 237 -22.79 -6.84 -9.72
N LYS A 238 -22.24 -7.72 -8.88
CA LYS A 238 -21.92 -7.44 -7.47
C LYS A 238 -20.49 -6.95 -7.34
N VAL A 239 -20.23 -5.96 -6.50
CA VAL A 239 -18.87 -5.49 -6.21
C VAL A 239 -18.24 -6.41 -5.17
N GLU A 240 -17.54 -7.43 -5.63
CA GLU A 240 -16.75 -8.35 -4.80
C GLU A 240 -15.42 -8.63 -5.52
N ILE A 241 -14.30 -8.33 -4.86
CA ILE A 241 -12.96 -8.42 -5.42
C ILE A 241 -12.12 -9.33 -4.51
N ASN A 242 -11.58 -10.42 -5.07
CA ASN A 242 -10.61 -11.25 -4.37
C ASN A 242 -9.18 -10.73 -4.57
N PHE A 243 -8.24 -11.25 -3.77
CA PHE A 243 -6.83 -10.86 -3.85
C PHE A 243 -6.23 -10.97 -5.27
N ASP A 244 -6.51 -12.07 -5.99
CA ASP A 244 -5.91 -12.31 -7.30
C ASP A 244 -6.46 -11.34 -8.36
N ASP A 245 -7.76 -11.00 -8.29
CA ASP A 245 -8.39 -9.99 -9.14
C ASP A 245 -7.84 -8.59 -8.86
N PHE A 246 -7.72 -8.22 -7.58
CA PHE A 246 -7.13 -6.94 -7.18
C PHE A 246 -5.69 -6.82 -7.68
N TYR A 247 -4.87 -7.86 -7.45
CA TYR A 247 -3.49 -7.92 -7.91
C TYR A 247 -3.41 -7.82 -9.43
N LYS A 248 -4.18 -8.62 -10.18
CA LYS A 248 -4.16 -8.64 -11.65
C LYS A 248 -4.51 -7.28 -12.25
N ARG A 249 -5.52 -6.60 -11.71
CA ARG A 249 -6.07 -5.36 -12.27
C ARG A 249 -5.27 -4.12 -11.91
N TYR A 250 -4.81 -4.03 -10.66
CA TYR A 250 -4.29 -2.77 -10.13
C TYR A 250 -2.79 -2.78 -9.80
N ARG A 251 -2.10 -3.94 -9.85
CA ARG A 251 -0.65 -4.02 -9.54
C ARG A 251 0.21 -3.01 -10.31
N ASN A 252 -0.17 -2.71 -11.56
CA ASN A 252 0.63 -1.82 -12.40
C ASN A 252 0.66 -0.39 -11.88
N ILE A 253 -0.39 0.06 -11.17
CA ILE A 253 -0.41 1.39 -10.55
C ILE A 253 0.75 1.49 -9.53
N PHE A 254 0.89 0.47 -8.66
CA PHE A 254 2.01 0.37 -7.72
C PHE A 254 3.36 0.24 -8.42
N SER A 255 3.47 -0.64 -9.42
CA SER A 255 4.73 -0.84 -10.16
C SER A 255 5.24 0.45 -10.80
N THR A 256 4.35 1.25 -11.40
CA THR A 256 4.73 2.52 -12.05
C THR A 256 5.07 3.65 -11.07
N ALA A 257 4.59 3.56 -9.83
CA ALA A 257 4.85 4.55 -8.81
C ALA A 257 6.15 4.29 -8.04
N ARG A 258 6.77 3.12 -8.21
CA ARG A 258 8.13 2.87 -7.71
C ARG A 258 9.12 3.63 -8.57
N THR A 259 9.88 4.52 -7.94
CA THR A 259 10.67 5.54 -8.63
C THR A 259 11.84 4.93 -9.40
N PRO A 260 12.07 5.33 -10.66
CA PRO A 260 13.35 5.15 -11.32
C PRO A 260 14.50 5.83 -10.55
N LEU A 261 15.74 5.36 -10.74
CA LEU A 261 16.90 5.95 -10.06
C LEU A 261 17.09 7.41 -10.42
N GLN A 262 17.40 8.25 -9.43
CA GLN A 262 17.72 9.66 -9.65
C GLN A 262 19.13 9.83 -10.20
N LEU A 263 19.26 10.03 -11.52
CA LEU A 263 20.55 10.09 -12.22
C LEU A 263 21.18 11.50 -12.29
N SER A 264 20.47 12.55 -11.89
CA SER A 264 20.86 13.95 -12.11
C SER A 264 21.14 14.74 -10.82
N LYS A 265 21.43 14.09 -9.70
CA LYS A 265 21.78 14.79 -8.45
C LYS A 265 23.08 15.58 -8.62
N SER A 266 23.15 16.75 -7.98
CA SER A 266 24.37 17.56 -7.93
C SER A 266 25.45 16.81 -7.15
N PHE A 267 26.67 16.82 -7.70
CA PHE A 267 27.81 16.11 -7.13
C PHE A 267 29.02 17.04 -7.09
N GLN A 268 29.62 17.17 -5.91
CA GLN A 268 30.88 17.88 -5.71
C GLN A 268 31.92 16.84 -5.27
N PRO A 269 32.85 16.43 -6.15
CA PRO A 269 33.83 15.41 -5.84
C PRO A 269 34.87 15.91 -4.84
N VAL A 270 35.20 15.09 -3.85
CA VAL A 270 36.46 15.22 -3.10
C VAL A 270 37.53 14.53 -3.93
N LEU A 271 38.36 15.32 -4.61
CA LEU A 271 39.42 14.80 -5.47
C LEU A 271 40.59 14.26 -4.65
N PRO A 272 41.24 13.16 -5.06
CA PRO A 272 42.46 12.69 -4.43
C PRO A 272 43.63 13.65 -4.70
N ASP A 273 44.60 13.68 -3.78
CA ASP A 273 45.75 14.58 -3.83
C ASP A 273 46.60 14.40 -5.11
N ASP A 274 46.78 13.15 -5.56
CA ASP A 274 47.44 12.82 -6.81
C ASP A 274 46.47 12.12 -7.78
N LEU A 275 45.92 12.91 -8.70
CA LEU A 275 45.02 12.41 -9.74
C LEU A 275 45.71 11.39 -10.67
N PHE A 276 46.99 11.57 -10.98
CA PHE A 276 47.72 10.74 -11.95
C PHE A 276 48.21 9.41 -11.35
N SER A 277 48.13 9.26 -10.03
CA SER A 277 48.40 7.99 -9.35
C SER A 277 47.35 6.91 -9.63
N GLN A 278 46.13 7.29 -10.03
CA GLN A 278 45.00 6.37 -10.24
C GLN A 278 45.25 5.43 -11.44
N ASN A 279 44.93 4.15 -11.28
CA ASN A 279 45.24 3.10 -12.27
C ASN A 279 44.59 3.38 -13.62
N PHE A 280 43.30 3.74 -13.64
CA PHE A 280 42.61 4.03 -14.90
C PHE A 280 43.24 5.22 -15.65
N ILE A 281 43.75 6.25 -14.94
CA ILE A 281 44.44 7.39 -15.56
C ILE A 281 45.77 6.95 -16.17
N LYS A 282 46.55 6.14 -15.46
CA LYS A 282 47.80 5.56 -15.99
C LYS A 282 47.52 4.76 -17.26
N GLN A 283 46.48 3.92 -17.27
CA GLN A 283 46.10 3.16 -18.46
C GLN A 283 45.70 4.08 -19.62
N LEU A 284 44.93 5.15 -19.38
CA LEU A 284 44.56 6.14 -20.41
C LEU A 284 45.76 6.89 -21.01
N ILE A 285 46.78 7.18 -20.21
CA ILE A 285 48.04 7.79 -20.67
C ILE A 285 48.83 6.79 -21.53
N ASN A 286 48.91 5.52 -21.10
CA ASN A 286 49.64 4.47 -21.82
C ASN A 286 49.12 4.25 -23.25
N ILE A 287 47.80 4.32 -23.43
CA ILE A 287 47.18 4.23 -24.76
C ILE A 287 47.06 5.58 -25.48
N GLN A 288 47.72 6.63 -24.97
CA GLN A 288 47.72 7.99 -25.54
C GLN A 288 46.30 8.57 -25.73
N ALA A 289 45.31 8.11 -24.96
CA ALA A 289 43.97 8.69 -24.92
C ALA A 289 43.92 9.97 -24.07
N MET A 290 44.93 10.16 -23.21
CA MET A 290 45.15 11.35 -22.39
C MET A 290 46.64 11.71 -22.39
N LYS A 291 46.97 13.02 -22.35
CA LYS A 291 48.36 13.46 -22.25
C LYS A 291 48.84 13.38 -20.80
N VAL A 292 50.15 13.19 -20.62
CA VAL A 292 50.80 13.39 -19.33
C VAL A 292 50.52 14.84 -18.88
N ASN A 293 50.08 15.02 -17.63
CA ASN A 293 49.72 16.31 -17.03
C ASN A 293 48.47 17.01 -17.61
N ASP A 294 47.56 16.30 -18.30
CA ASP A 294 46.24 16.82 -18.71
C ASP A 294 45.28 16.95 -17.51
N MET A 295 45.48 18.00 -16.70
CA MET A 295 44.73 18.22 -15.45
C MET A 295 43.23 18.29 -15.66
N GLU A 296 42.77 18.94 -16.73
CA GLU A 296 41.34 19.12 -17.01
C GLU A 296 40.65 17.77 -17.22
N LYS A 297 41.22 16.90 -18.05
CA LYS A 297 40.68 15.55 -18.26
C LYS A 297 40.83 14.66 -17.03
N ALA A 298 41.95 14.76 -16.33
CA ALA A 298 42.18 13.99 -15.10
C ALA A 298 41.10 14.31 -14.05
N ILE A 299 40.79 15.59 -13.84
CA ILE A 299 39.70 16.04 -12.96
C ILE A 299 38.35 15.54 -13.47
N LYS A 300 38.06 15.72 -14.77
CA LYS A 300 36.77 15.31 -15.35
C LYS A 300 36.52 13.82 -15.20
N TYR A 301 37.46 12.96 -15.61
CA TYR A 301 37.27 11.51 -15.57
C TYR A 301 37.27 10.97 -14.13
N THR A 302 38.09 11.54 -13.24
CA THR A 302 38.04 11.21 -11.81
C THR A 302 36.68 11.58 -11.20
N SER A 303 36.14 12.75 -11.54
CA SER A 303 34.81 13.16 -11.10
C SER A 303 33.72 12.19 -11.55
N GLN A 304 33.77 11.73 -12.81
CA GLN A 304 32.81 10.75 -13.34
C GLN A 304 32.88 9.42 -12.58
N ARG A 305 34.10 8.91 -12.33
CA ARG A 305 34.35 7.70 -11.55
C ARG A 305 33.79 7.80 -10.13
N LEU A 306 34.12 8.89 -9.42
CA LEU A 306 33.66 9.08 -8.04
C LEU A 306 32.15 9.27 -7.97
N LYS A 307 31.54 9.88 -8.99
CA LYS A 307 30.09 10.10 -9.04
C LYS A 307 29.32 8.79 -9.12
N ILE A 308 29.71 7.86 -9.99
CA ILE A 308 29.02 6.56 -10.08
C ILE A 308 29.19 5.75 -8.80
N ILE A 309 30.38 5.70 -8.20
CA ILE A 309 30.63 4.97 -6.94
C ILE A 309 29.71 5.50 -5.83
N ARG A 310 29.62 6.82 -5.69
CA ARG A 310 28.74 7.45 -4.71
C ARG A 310 27.27 7.16 -5.01
N PHE A 311 26.86 7.20 -6.27
CA PHE A 311 25.46 6.93 -6.63
C PHE A 311 25.10 5.47 -6.33
N LEU A 312 25.97 4.51 -6.64
CA LEU A 312 25.77 3.10 -6.30
C LEU A 312 25.63 2.91 -4.78
N ASP A 313 26.47 3.57 -3.97
CA ASP A 313 26.37 3.54 -2.51
C ASP A 313 25.08 4.20 -1.99
N GLU A 314 24.73 5.39 -2.49
CA GLU A 314 23.50 6.09 -2.11
C GLU A 314 22.24 5.26 -2.48
N TRP A 315 22.18 4.74 -3.71
CA TRP A 315 21.06 3.93 -4.17
C TRP A 315 20.94 2.63 -3.38
N LEU A 316 22.07 2.01 -2.99
CA LEU A 316 22.07 0.82 -2.14
C LEU A 316 21.58 1.15 -0.72
N GLN A 317 22.08 2.23 -0.11
CA GLN A 317 21.70 2.65 1.25
C GLN A 317 20.22 3.04 1.35
N ASN A 318 19.67 3.65 0.30
CA ASN A 318 18.26 4.03 0.23
C ASN A 318 17.33 2.87 -0.15
N GLY A 319 17.88 1.69 -0.49
CA GLY A 319 17.09 0.55 -0.97
C GLY A 319 16.49 0.75 -2.37
N GLU A 320 17.08 1.65 -3.17
CA GLU A 320 16.67 1.90 -4.56
C GLU A 320 17.24 0.85 -5.53
N ILE A 321 18.36 0.22 -5.16
CA ILE A 321 18.94 -0.99 -5.79
C ILE A 321 19.43 -1.97 -4.73
N ILE A 322 19.70 -3.21 -5.14
CA ILE A 322 20.32 -4.25 -4.28
C ILE A 322 21.71 -4.66 -4.79
N TYR A 323 22.46 -5.37 -3.95
CA TYR A 323 23.84 -5.79 -4.26
C TYR A 323 23.95 -6.65 -5.53
N ASP A 324 23.00 -7.57 -5.75
CA ASP A 324 23.00 -8.42 -6.96
C ASP A 324 22.84 -7.57 -8.23
N GLU A 325 22.03 -6.51 -8.21
CA GLU A 325 21.87 -5.60 -9.36
C GLU A 325 23.15 -4.80 -9.64
N ILE A 326 23.93 -4.48 -8.60
CA ILE A 326 25.25 -3.85 -8.75
C ILE A 326 26.24 -4.84 -9.40
N ASN A 327 26.26 -6.10 -8.94
CA ASN A 327 27.14 -7.12 -9.51
C ASN A 327 26.77 -7.47 -10.95
N ASP A 328 25.47 -7.58 -11.25
CA ASP A 328 24.96 -7.80 -12.60
C ASP A 328 25.33 -6.63 -13.52
N PHE A 329 25.27 -5.39 -13.01
CA PHE A 329 25.72 -4.21 -13.72
C PHE A 329 27.22 -4.25 -14.04
N HIS A 330 28.07 -4.51 -13.04
CA HIS A 330 29.52 -4.65 -13.25
C HIS A 330 29.85 -5.77 -14.24
N SER A 331 29.11 -6.89 -14.16
CA SER A 331 29.28 -8.05 -15.04
C SER A 331 28.85 -7.74 -16.48
N ASP A 332 27.71 -7.06 -16.69
CA ASP A 332 27.26 -6.65 -18.02
C ASP A 332 28.27 -5.70 -18.70
N VAL A 333 28.80 -4.73 -17.95
CA VAL A 333 29.83 -3.81 -18.45
C VAL A 333 31.12 -4.56 -18.80
N THR A 334 31.55 -5.47 -17.93
CA THR A 334 32.74 -6.30 -18.15
C THR A 334 32.58 -7.20 -19.37
N ASN A 335 31.45 -7.91 -19.50
CA ASN A 335 31.16 -8.77 -20.66
C ASN A 335 31.13 -7.98 -21.97
N LYS A 336 30.56 -6.77 -21.97
CA LYS A 336 30.58 -5.89 -23.15
C LYS A 336 31.99 -5.43 -23.49
N TRP A 337 32.80 -5.13 -22.48
CA TRP A 337 34.22 -4.85 -22.67
C TRP A 337 34.96 -6.06 -23.23
N GLU A 338 34.76 -7.27 -22.69
CA GLU A 338 35.40 -8.51 -23.14
C GLU A 338 35.10 -8.78 -24.63
N ASN A 339 33.83 -8.69 -25.04
CA ASN A 339 33.45 -8.89 -26.44
C ASN A 339 34.18 -7.92 -27.40
N GLU A 340 34.25 -6.63 -27.04
CA GLU A 340 34.96 -5.63 -27.85
C GLU A 340 36.48 -5.82 -27.78
N PHE A 341 37.01 -6.24 -26.63
CA PHE A 341 38.43 -6.46 -26.40
C PHE A 341 38.94 -7.70 -27.14
N GLU A 342 38.17 -8.80 -27.19
CA GLU A 342 38.50 -10.00 -27.96
C GLU A 342 38.56 -9.69 -29.46
N HIS A 343 37.53 -9.03 -29.98
CA HIS A 343 37.49 -8.59 -31.39
C HIS A 343 38.70 -7.69 -31.73
N TRP A 344 39.05 -6.80 -30.81
CA TRP A 344 40.24 -5.96 -30.90
C TRP A 344 41.54 -6.77 -30.89
N CYS A 345 41.68 -7.75 -30.00
CA CYS A 345 42.90 -8.51 -29.77
C CYS A 345 43.24 -9.44 -30.95
N GLU A 346 42.24 -10.02 -31.62
CA GLU A 346 42.42 -10.86 -32.81
C GLU A 346 43.09 -10.14 -33.99
N SER A 347 42.95 -8.81 -34.06
CA SER A 347 43.47 -7.98 -35.16
C SER A 347 44.83 -7.30 -34.86
N CYS A 348 45.43 -7.62 -33.71
CA CYS A 348 46.45 -6.78 -33.07
C CYS A 348 47.88 -7.04 -33.57
N HIS A 349 48.32 -6.27 -34.57
CA HIS A 349 49.74 -6.12 -34.90
C HIS A 349 50.38 -5.10 -33.96
N ASP A 350 51.64 -5.33 -33.55
CA ASP A 350 52.34 -4.48 -32.56
C ASP A 350 52.36 -2.98 -32.90
N MET A 351 52.34 -2.63 -34.20
CA MET A 351 52.35 -1.24 -34.66
C MET A 351 51.03 -0.49 -34.45
N ASP A 352 49.90 -1.19 -34.29
CA ASP A 352 48.55 -0.59 -34.21
C ASP A 352 47.94 -0.62 -32.80
N ILE A 353 48.65 -1.15 -31.80
CA ILE A 353 48.13 -1.36 -30.43
C ILE A 353 47.46 -0.10 -29.86
N VAL A 354 48.16 1.04 -29.92
CA VAL A 354 47.67 2.32 -29.37
C VAL A 354 46.42 2.81 -30.11
N LYS A 355 46.40 2.69 -31.43
CA LYS A 355 45.27 3.11 -32.26
C LYS A 355 44.03 2.28 -31.93
N ASN A 356 44.18 0.97 -31.94
CA ASN A 356 43.08 0.06 -31.73
C ASN A 356 42.57 0.17 -30.27
N ALA A 357 43.46 0.35 -29.28
CA ALA A 357 43.07 0.54 -27.87
C ALA A 357 42.21 1.80 -27.66
N ARG A 358 42.51 2.87 -28.41
CA ARG A 358 41.70 4.10 -28.41
C ARG A 358 40.34 3.88 -29.07
N GLU A 359 40.25 3.01 -30.06
CA GLU A 359 39.00 2.63 -30.71
C GLU A 359 38.10 1.82 -29.77
N LEU A 360 38.65 0.81 -29.09
CA LEU A 360 37.96 0.06 -28.02
C LEU A 360 37.36 1.00 -26.97
N LEU A 361 38.17 1.90 -26.42
CA LEU A 361 37.71 2.88 -25.43
C LEU A 361 36.62 3.80 -25.99
N ARG A 362 36.72 4.18 -27.27
CA ARG A 362 35.70 5.01 -27.93
C ARG A 362 34.38 4.26 -28.10
N ASN A 363 34.42 3.00 -28.52
CA ASN A 363 33.24 2.16 -28.72
C ASN A 363 32.48 1.96 -27.42
N LEU A 364 33.19 1.72 -26.32
CA LEU A 364 32.54 1.54 -25.02
C LEU A 364 31.99 2.85 -24.45
N ARG A 365 32.66 4.00 -24.68
CA ARG A 365 32.21 5.31 -24.17
C ARG A 365 30.93 5.85 -24.79
N ILE A 366 30.46 5.28 -25.90
CA ILE A 366 29.19 5.65 -26.53
C ILE A 366 28.02 4.78 -26.04
N ILE A 367 28.29 3.73 -25.27
CA ILE A 367 27.28 2.85 -24.70
C ILE A 367 26.70 3.51 -23.44
N GLU A 368 25.38 3.59 -23.40
CA GLU A 368 24.64 3.92 -22.18
C GLU A 368 24.25 2.61 -21.49
N PHE A 369 24.98 2.26 -20.42
CA PHE A 369 24.75 1.02 -19.68
C PHE A 369 23.46 1.08 -18.87
N THR A 370 22.97 -0.08 -18.43
CA THR A 370 21.74 -0.20 -17.65
C THR A 370 22.04 -0.88 -16.34
N ILE A 371 21.50 -0.35 -15.24
CA ILE A 371 21.50 -0.99 -13.93
C ILE A 371 20.05 -1.19 -13.49
N ALA A 372 19.73 -2.41 -13.06
CA ALA A 372 18.35 -2.86 -12.87
C ALA A 372 17.49 -2.59 -14.13
N ASN A 373 16.58 -1.61 -14.05
CA ASN A 373 15.74 -1.17 -15.18
C ASN A 373 16.02 0.28 -15.62
N ASN A 374 17.15 0.86 -15.18
CA ASN A 374 17.48 2.27 -15.38
C ASN A 374 18.65 2.43 -16.34
N LYS A 375 18.40 3.12 -17.46
CA LYS A 375 19.44 3.48 -18.41
C LYS A 375 20.27 4.64 -17.86
N LEU A 376 21.57 4.43 -17.67
CA LEU A 376 22.48 5.46 -17.21
C LEU A 376 22.76 6.48 -18.32
N ASN A 377 23.02 7.73 -17.93
CA ASN A 377 23.52 8.73 -18.86
C ASN A 377 25.00 8.46 -19.21
N THR A 378 25.52 9.14 -20.24
CA THR A 378 26.91 9.00 -20.68
C THR A 378 27.95 9.30 -19.60
N GLU A 379 27.65 10.22 -18.68
CA GLU A 379 28.57 10.60 -17.61
C GLU A 379 28.80 9.43 -16.64
N LEU A 380 27.70 8.83 -16.17
CA LEU A 380 27.71 7.70 -15.24
C LEU A 380 28.23 6.43 -15.91
N SER A 381 27.82 6.17 -17.16
CA SER A 381 28.30 5.04 -17.96
C SER A 381 29.82 5.08 -18.14
N ASN A 382 30.38 6.25 -18.44
CA ASN A 382 31.83 6.43 -18.53
C ASN A 382 32.53 6.34 -17.18
N GLY A 383 31.89 6.85 -16.13
CA GLY A 383 32.37 6.72 -14.75
C GLY A 383 32.59 5.26 -14.36
N GLU A 384 31.69 4.38 -14.77
CA GLU A 384 31.77 2.95 -14.49
C GLU A 384 32.96 2.29 -15.19
N LEU A 385 33.16 2.58 -16.47
CA LEU A 385 34.36 2.12 -17.21
C LEU A 385 35.65 2.52 -16.50
N TYR A 386 35.70 3.74 -15.94
CA TYR A 386 36.86 4.20 -15.18
C TYR A 386 36.96 3.55 -13.80
N HIS A 387 35.84 3.21 -13.18
CA HIS A 387 35.84 2.50 -11.91
C HIS A 387 36.40 1.10 -12.07
N LEU A 388 35.85 0.30 -12.99
CA LEU A 388 36.32 -1.06 -13.26
C LEU A 388 37.77 -1.09 -13.74
N SER A 389 38.18 -0.11 -14.57
CA SER A 389 39.58 0.03 -14.98
C SER A 389 40.50 0.41 -13.82
N ASN A 390 40.01 1.19 -12.86
CA ASN A 390 40.80 1.56 -11.68
C ASN A 390 41.01 0.37 -10.73
N GLU A 391 39.99 -0.47 -10.58
CA GLU A 391 40.04 -1.71 -9.80
C GLU A 391 40.77 -2.85 -10.53
N ASN A 392 41.32 -2.59 -11.73
CA ASN A 392 41.96 -3.59 -12.59
C ASN A 392 41.04 -4.79 -12.89
N LEU A 393 39.76 -4.54 -13.09
CA LEU A 393 38.79 -5.52 -13.58
C LEU A 393 38.68 -5.51 -15.11
N ILE A 394 38.95 -4.36 -15.73
CA ILE A 394 39.06 -4.20 -17.18
C ILE A 394 40.28 -3.34 -17.54
N GLY A 395 40.66 -3.34 -18.81
CA GLY A 395 41.69 -2.40 -19.27
C GLY A 395 41.78 -2.23 -20.78
N TRP A 396 42.61 -1.28 -21.20
CA TRP A 396 42.59 -0.79 -22.59
C TRP A 396 43.74 -1.29 -23.47
N HIS A 397 44.81 -1.80 -22.86
CA HIS A 397 46.00 -2.29 -23.56
C HIS A 397 46.08 -3.82 -23.44
N ARG A 398 46.72 -4.55 -24.37
CA ARG A 398 46.79 -6.03 -24.28
C ARG A 398 47.42 -6.56 -22.99
N ASP A 399 48.30 -5.75 -22.41
CA ASP A 399 49.06 -6.03 -21.19
C ASP A 399 48.44 -5.33 -19.96
N TRP A 400 47.15 -5.01 -19.99
CA TRP A 400 46.49 -4.22 -18.94
C TRP A 400 46.47 -4.87 -17.55
N ASN A 401 46.59 -6.20 -17.49
CA ASN A 401 46.55 -7.01 -16.28
C ASN A 401 47.94 -7.41 -15.75
N LYS A 402 49.01 -6.83 -16.30
CA LYS A 402 50.41 -7.14 -15.94
C LYS A 402 51.02 -6.16 -14.95
#